data_AF-A0A975W2S7-F1
#
_entry.id   AF-A0A975W2S7-F1
#
_cell.length_a   1.000
_cell.length_b   1.000
_cell.length_c   1.000
_cell.angle_alpha   90.00
_cell.angle_beta   90.00
_cell.angle_gamma   90.00
#
_symmetry.space_group_name_H-M   'P 1'
#
loop_
_entity.id
_entity.type
_entity.pdbx_description
1 polymer ?
#
loop_
_entity_poly.entity_id
_entity_poly.type
_entity_poly.pdbx_seq_one_letter_code
_entity_poly.pdbx_strand_id
1 'polypeptide(L)' 'MIAVLHLVYTAANGPLVRQTERYNTLADVPTVWARHITSQQHAQVIYTEGMAIIYTPRTHEVLY' A
#
# COMPACT_ATOMS: atom_id res chain seq x y z
N MET A 1 -1.84 5.38 -7.52
CA MET A 1 -0.80 5.55 -6.49
C MET A 1 -1.05 4.47 -5.45
N ILE A 2 -0.02 3.72 -5.10
CA ILE A 2 -0.08 2.69 -4.05
C ILE A 2 0.91 3.08 -2.96
N ALA A 3 0.50 3.03 -1.70
CA ALA A 3 1.39 3.21 -0.57
C ALA A 3 1.29 1.99 0.35
N VAL A 4 2.44 1.44 0.74
CA VAL A 4 2.52 0.35 1.71
C VAL A 4 3.17 0.91 2.98
N LEU A 5 2.43 0.84 4.07
CA LEU A 5 2.85 1.25 5.40
C LEU A 5 3.27 0.02 6.19
N HIS A 6 4.52 -0.03 6.64
CA HIS A 6 5.03 -1.10 7.50
C HIS A 6 5.22 -0.57 8.92
N LEU A 7 4.72 -1.32 9.89
CA LEU A 7 5.02 -1.17 11.30
C LEU A 7 6.07 -2.23 11.65
N VAL A 8 7.34 -1.84 11.62
CA VAL A 8 8.44 -2.74 11.94
C VAL A 8 8.73 -2.65 13.43
N TYR A 9 8.50 -3.75 14.13
CA TYR A 9 8.98 -3.92 15.49
C TYR A 9 10.44 -4.37 15.45
N THR A 10 11.37 -3.44 15.65
CA THR A 10 12.76 -3.81 15.88
C THR A 10 12.86 -4.40 17.29
N ALA A 11 12.73 -5.73 17.40
CA ALA A 11 12.95 -6.60 18.57
C ALA A 11 12.33 -6.14 19.91
N ALA A 12 11.34 -6.89 20.43
CA ALA A 12 10.74 -6.91 21.77
C ALA A 12 10.45 -5.57 22.49
N ASN A 13 11.40 -4.64 22.60
CA ASN A 13 11.34 -3.34 23.27
C ASN A 13 11.90 -2.16 22.44
N GLY A 14 12.27 -2.35 21.16
CA GLY A 14 12.84 -1.27 20.34
C GLY A 14 11.79 -0.29 19.79
N PRO A 15 12.22 0.86 19.27
CA PRO A 15 11.31 1.88 18.74
C PRO A 15 10.50 1.33 17.58
N LEU A 16 9.22 1.69 17.54
CA LEU A 16 8.34 1.28 16.45
C LEU A 16 8.71 2.12 15.21
N VAL A 17 9.33 1.48 14.22
CA VAL A 17 9.75 2.16 12.99
C VAL A 17 8.63 2.07 11.97
N ARG A 18 8.10 3.24 11.58
CA ARG A 18 7.15 3.35 10.47
C ARG A 18 7.94 3.50 9.17
N GLN A 19 7.93 2.46 8.35
CA GLN A 19 8.45 2.52 6.98
C GLN A 19 7.29 2.72 6.00
N THR A 20 7.48 3.53 4.96
CA THR A 20 6.46 3.77 3.94
C THR A 20 7.08 3.63 2.57
N GLU A 21 6.53 2.71 1.79
CA GLU A 21 6.91 2.48 0.39
C GLU A 21 5.81 3.03 -0.51
N ARG A 22 6.19 3.71 -1.59
CA ARG A 22 5.24 4.30 -2.53
C ARG A 22 5.53 3.82 -3.93
N TYR A 23 4.49 3.37 -4.61
CA TYR A 23 4.54 2.85 -5.96
C TYR A 23 3.58 3.64 -6.84
N ASN A 24 4.04 3.93 -8.06
CA ASN A 24 3.26 4.69 -9.02
C ASN A 24 2.30 3.80 -9.80
N THR A 25 2.72 2.57 -10.10
CA THR A 25 1.94 1.58 -10.85
C THR A 25 1.82 0.27 -10.07
N LEU A 26 0.81 -0.54 -10.40
CA LEU A 26 0.65 -1.87 -9.81
C LEU A 26 1.75 -2.84 -10.22
N ALA A 27 2.41 -2.61 -11.37
CA ALA A 27 3.51 -3.46 -11.84
C ALA A 27 4.76 -3.34 -10.96
N ASP A 28 4.95 -2.18 -10.33
CA ASP A 28 6.09 -1.93 -9.43
C ASP A 28 5.83 -2.47 -8.01
N VAL A 29 4.58 -2.79 -7.68
CA VAL A 29 4.21 -3.29 -6.35
C VAL A 29 4.61 -4.76 -6.24
N PRO A 30 5.39 -5.14 -5.22
CA PRO A 30 5.75 -6.53 -5.00
C PRO A 30 4.51 -7.45 -4.93
N THR A 31 4.62 -8.68 -5.46
CA THR A 31 3.45 -9.54 -5.73
C THR A 31 2.67 -9.95 -4.49
N VAL A 32 3.34 -10.14 -3.33
CA VAL A 32 2.67 -10.43 -2.05
C VAL A 32 1.71 -9.33 -1.60
N TRP A 33 1.89 -8.10 -2.08
CA TRP A 33 1.12 -6.92 -1.69
C TRP A 33 0.05 -6.68 -2.74
N ALA A 34 0.42 -6.76 -4.01
CA ALA A 34 -0.48 -6.62 -5.14
C ALA A 34 -1.67 -7.59 -5.08
N ARG A 35 -1.47 -8.83 -4.62
CA ARG A 35 -2.55 -9.82 -4.48
C ARG A 35 -3.69 -9.40 -3.54
N HIS A 36 -3.43 -8.47 -2.62
CA HIS A 36 -4.44 -7.99 -1.68
C HIS A 36 -5.31 -6.88 -2.26
N ILE A 37 -4.92 -6.28 -3.39
CA ILE A 37 -5.69 -5.26 -4.09
C ILE A 37 -6.72 -5.96 -4.96
N THR A 38 -7.99 -5.86 -4.59
CA THR A 38 -9.10 -6.62 -5.20
C THR A 38 -9.87 -5.83 -6.24
N SER A 39 -9.72 -4.50 -6.28
CA SER A 39 -10.32 -3.64 -7.29
C SER A 39 -9.30 -2.62 -7.78
N GLN A 40 -9.20 -2.48 -9.10
CA GLN A 40 -8.37 -1.46 -9.73
C GLN A 40 -9.14 -0.17 -10.03
N GLN A 41 -10.46 -0.16 -9.85
CA GLN A 41 -11.33 0.98 -10.18
C GLN A 41 -11.72 1.82 -8.94
N HIS A 42 -11.62 1.24 -7.75
CA HIS A 42 -11.98 1.90 -6.50
C HIS A 42 -10.77 2.08 -5.60
N ALA A 43 -10.77 3.14 -4.79
CA ALA A 43 -9.79 3.30 -3.74
C ALA A 43 -9.99 2.23 -2.66
N GLN A 44 -8.90 1.70 -2.12
CA GLN A 44 -8.92 0.63 -1.13
C GLN A 44 -7.90 0.91 -0.03
N VAL A 45 -8.25 0.55 1.20
CA VAL A 45 -7.30 0.46 2.32
C VAL A 45 -7.40 -0.96 2.86
N ILE A 46 -6.28 -1.67 2.87
CA ILE A 46 -6.18 -3.06 3.33
C ILE A 46 -5.28 -3.09 4.56
N TYR A 47 -5.78 -3.63 5.66
CA TYR A 47 -5.01 -3.83 6.88
C TYR A 47 -4.59 -5.29 6.99
N THR A 48 -3.31 -5.52 7.23
CA THR A 48 -2.74 -6.84 7.54
C THR A 48 -1.90 -6.73 8.81
N GLU A 49 -1.44 -7.86 9.34
CA GLU A 49 -0.63 -7.85 10.55
C GLU A 49 0.65 -7.02 10.35
N GLY A 50 0.79 -5.94 11.13
CA GLY A 50 1.93 -5.01 11.04
C GLY A 50 2.01 -4.18 9.76
N MET A 51 0.98 -4.13 8.92
CA MET A 51 1.04 -3.42 7.64
C MET A 51 -0.31 -2.85 7.19
N ALA A 52 -0.28 -1.74 6.45
CA ALA A 52 -1.46 -1.18 5.77
C ALA A 52 -1.13 -0.85 4.32
N ILE A 53 -1.97 -1.27 3.38
CA ILE A 53 -1.86 -0.94 1.95
C ILE A 53 -2.93 0.09 1.62
N ILE A 54 -2.53 1.21 1.03
CA ILE A 54 -3.41 2.24 0.50
C ILE A 54 -3.30 2.19 -1.01
N TYR A 55 -4.37 1.79 -1.68
CA TYR A 55 -4.50 1.82 -3.13
C TYR A 55 -5.42 2.96 -3.54
N THR A 56 -4.93 3.85 -4.39
CA THR A 56 -5.74 4.89 -5.02
C THR A 56 -5.59 4.78 -6.53
N PRO A 57 -6.62 4.37 -7.27
CA PRO A 57 -6.56 4.31 -8.72
C PRO A 57 -6.38 5.72 -9.29
N ARG A 58 -5.61 5.85 -10.39
CA ARG A 58 -5.56 7.11 -11.13
C ARG A 58 -6.81 7.20 -11.99
N THR A 59 -7.93 7.61 -11.38
CA THR A 59 -9.15 7.97 -12.11
C THR A 59 -9.04 9.44 -12.52
N HIS A 60 -8.08 9.78 -13.38
CA HIS A 60 -8.28 10.99 -14.18
C HIS A 60 -9.14 10.57 -15.35
N GLU A 61 -10.46 10.71 -15.19
CA GLU A 61 -11.28 11.05 -16.33
C GLU A 61 -10.77 12.44 -16.78
N VAL A 62 -10.06 12.48 -17.90
CA VAL A 62 -9.75 13.76 -18.54
C VAL A 62 -11.11 14.29 -19.01
N LEU A 63 -11.70 15.20 -18.23
CA LEU A 63 -12.86 15.97 -18.66
C LEU A 63 -12.38 16.84 -19.83
N TYR A 64 -12.63 16.35 -21.06
CA TYR A 64 -12.47 17.12 -22.30
C TYR A 64 -13.63 18.09 -22.46
#